data_AF-A0A1F4UGG2-F1
#
_entry.id   AF-A0A1F4UGG2-F1
#
_cell.length_a   1.000
_cell.length_b   1.000
_cell.length_c   1.000
_cell.angle_alpha   90.00
_cell.angle_beta   90.00
_cell.angle_gamma   90.00
#
_symmetry.space_group_name_H-M   'P 1'
#
loop_
_entity.id
_entity.type
_entity.pdbx_description
1 polymer ?
#
loop_
_entity_poly.entity_id
_entity_poly.type
_entity_poly.pdbx_seq_one_letter_code
_entity_poly.pdbx_strand_id
1 'polypeptide(L)'
;MKLKSFYILVAVLTLSTAIYTIFVLIPNTKQEEVNTQVYAVLQTPMVEKEKEVESNPLESILTFEKDGTYLVDFTLLNRDIPKRWEGKDIFFKYTYLGGYTDDMVDTLNGLLLDEYKWQRQLDANRDIVLGGPIFLRDNIYQLHTHNGLSLANKHYLLGDLLHLLYSKGELEGTQIQLGEVILEAIWTKDAKVLEDNSTPVGAQLIISTCLERNGDRRLISGWIVILPQNQ
;
A
#
# COMPACT_ATOMS: atom_id res chain seq x y z
N MET A 1 -20.28 1.38 -52.09
CA MET A 1 -19.18 1.28 -51.10
C MET A 1 -19.39 2.12 -49.85
N LYS A 2 -19.75 3.42 -49.95
CA LYS A 2 -19.88 4.32 -48.78
C LYS A 2 -20.82 3.83 -47.66
N LEU A 3 -21.96 3.22 -47.99
CA LEU A 3 -22.95 2.76 -47.00
C LEU A 3 -22.41 1.62 -46.11
N LYS A 4 -21.71 0.64 -46.70
CA LYS A 4 -21.10 -0.48 -45.95
C LYS A 4 -19.98 0.02 -45.03
N SER A 5 -19.15 0.96 -45.51
CA SER A 5 -18.10 1.59 -44.72
C SER A 5 -18.66 2.36 -43.52
N PHE A 6 -19.79 3.05 -43.69
CA PHE A 6 -20.48 3.76 -42.62
C PHE A 6 -20.98 2.80 -41.52
N TYR A 7 -21.63 1.69 -41.89
CA TYR A 7 -22.08 0.70 -40.91
C TYR A 7 -20.92 0.04 -40.16
N ILE A 8 -19.79 -0.23 -40.83
CA ILE A 8 -18.59 -0.76 -40.19
C ILE A 8 -18.03 0.26 -39.19
N LEU A 9 -17.94 1.54 -39.57
CA LEU A 9 -17.45 2.60 -38.68
C LEU A 9 -18.33 2.73 -37.43
N VAL A 10 -19.65 2.75 -37.60
CA VAL A 10 -20.61 2.83 -36.49
C VAL A 10 -20.52 1.60 -35.59
N ALA A 11 -20.36 0.40 -36.16
CA ALA A 11 -20.19 -0.83 -35.39
C ALA A 11 -18.87 -0.83 -34.60
N VAL A 12 -17.77 -0.37 -35.21
CA VAL A 12 -16.48 -0.25 -34.51
C VAL A 12 -16.57 0.76 -33.38
N LEU A 13 -17.18 1.93 -33.60
CA LEU A 13 -17.37 2.96 -32.57
C LEU A 13 -18.27 2.48 -31.44
N THR A 14 -19.39 1.83 -31.73
CA THR A 14 -20.29 1.30 -30.69
C THR A 14 -19.64 0.15 -29.91
N LEU A 15 -18.94 -0.76 -30.58
CA LEU A 15 -18.24 -1.86 -29.91
C LEU A 15 -17.09 -1.35 -29.05
N SER A 16 -16.28 -0.40 -29.55
CA SER A 16 -15.18 0.19 -28.77
C SER A 16 -15.71 1.05 -27.61
N THR A 17 -16.81 1.78 -27.79
CA THR A 17 -17.48 2.51 -26.70
C THR A 17 -18.07 1.55 -25.67
N ALA A 18 -18.68 0.44 -26.08
CA ALA A 18 -19.22 -0.57 -25.17
C ALA A 18 -18.11 -1.27 -24.39
N ILE A 19 -17.02 -1.65 -25.06
CA ILE A 19 -15.82 -2.24 -24.41
C ILE A 19 -15.23 -1.23 -23.42
N TYR A 20 -15.05 0.03 -23.83
CA TYR A 20 -14.56 1.08 -22.93
C TYR A 20 -15.51 1.27 -21.74
N THR A 21 -16.82 1.29 -21.96
CA THR A 21 -17.79 1.47 -20.88
C THR A 21 -17.80 0.30 -19.91
N ILE A 22 -17.81 -0.95 -20.40
CA ILE A 22 -17.90 -2.16 -19.58
C ILE A 22 -16.59 -2.45 -18.85
N PHE A 23 -15.45 -2.30 -19.52
CA PHE A 23 -14.14 -2.71 -18.98
C PHE A 23 -13.33 -1.55 -18.40
N VAL A 24 -13.66 -0.30 -18.71
CA VAL A 24 -12.94 0.89 -18.22
C VAL A 24 -13.87 1.77 -17.36
N LEU A 25 -15.01 2.24 -17.89
CA LEU A 25 -15.84 3.23 -17.20
C LEU A 25 -16.58 2.64 -15.97
N ILE A 26 -17.32 1.55 -16.13
CA ILE A 26 -18.11 0.93 -15.04
C ILE A 26 -17.21 0.49 -13.88
N PRO A 27 -16.09 -0.21 -14.08
CA PRO A 27 -15.18 -0.58 -12.99
C PRO A 27 -14.55 0.63 -12.30
N ASN A 28 -14.36 1.75 -13.02
CA ASN A 28 -13.79 2.98 -12.44
C ASN A 28 -14.81 3.87 -11.73
N THR A 29 -16.11 3.73 -12.05
CA THR A 29 -17.19 4.56 -11.49
C THR A 29 -18.00 3.86 -10.41
N LYS A 30 -18.02 2.52 -10.38
CA LYS A 30 -18.62 1.78 -9.28
C LYS A 30 -17.81 2.05 -8.01
N GLN A 31 -18.42 2.66 -7.00
CA GLN A 31 -17.88 2.65 -5.65
C GLN A 31 -17.85 1.19 -5.21
N GLU A 32 -16.68 0.56 -5.27
CA GLU A 32 -16.48 -0.68 -4.53
C GLU A 32 -16.46 -0.28 -3.05
N GLU A 33 -17.38 -0.84 -2.27
CA GLU A 33 -17.35 -0.78 -0.81
C GLU A 33 -16.12 -1.57 -0.36
N VAL A 34 -14.96 -0.92 -0.35
CA VAL A 34 -13.79 -1.44 0.34
C VAL A 34 -14.03 -1.13 1.80
N ASN A 35 -14.16 -2.17 2.62
CA ASN A 35 -14.23 -1.96 4.07
C ASN A 35 -12.92 -1.31 4.52
N THR A 36 -13.02 -0.04 4.86
CA THR A 36 -11.90 0.77 5.31
C THR A 36 -11.69 0.64 6.81
N GLN A 37 -12.46 -0.14 7.56
CA GLN A 37 -12.26 -0.24 9.01
C GLN A 37 -10.83 -0.67 9.33
N VAL A 38 -10.08 0.31 9.80
CA VAL A 38 -8.67 0.21 10.14
C VAL A 38 -8.60 0.44 11.63
N TYR A 39 -8.04 -0.54 12.34
CA TYR A 39 -7.63 -0.33 13.72
C TYR A 39 -6.13 -0.13 13.73
N ALA A 40 -5.69 0.87 14.48
CA ALA A 40 -4.28 0.96 14.79
C ALA A 40 -3.87 -0.29 15.56
N VAL A 41 -2.83 -0.92 15.07
CA VAL A 41 -2.36 -2.21 15.54
C VAL A 41 -1.57 -1.98 16.83
N LEU A 42 -1.77 -2.85 17.82
CA LEU A 42 -1.08 -2.79 19.11
C LEU A 42 0.06 -3.80 19.08
N GLN A 43 1.29 -3.40 19.41
CA GLN A 43 2.32 -4.39 19.72
C GLN A 43 1.94 -5.09 21.03
N THR A 44 2.13 -6.41 21.06
CA THR A 44 1.95 -7.17 22.29
C THR A 44 2.91 -6.60 23.33
N PRO A 45 2.45 -6.20 24.54
CA PRO A 45 3.31 -5.51 25.50
C PRO A 45 4.50 -6.40 25.87
N MET A 46 5.71 -5.90 25.64
CA MET A 46 6.89 -6.46 26.30
C MET A 46 6.72 -6.23 27.80
N VAL A 47 6.94 -7.28 28.59
CA VAL A 47 7.13 -7.15 30.05
C VAL A 47 8.16 -6.03 30.28
N GLU A 48 7.72 -5.00 31.00
CA GLU A 48 8.45 -3.75 31.24
C GLU A 48 9.92 -4.04 31.60
N LYS A 49 10.80 -3.75 30.65
CA LYS A 49 12.09 -3.17 30.98
C LYS A 49 11.99 -1.73 30.50
N GLU A 50 12.18 -0.79 31.42
CA GLU A 50 12.50 0.61 31.15
C GLU A 50 13.59 0.64 30.07
N LYS A 51 13.18 0.66 28.81
CA LYS A 51 14.02 1.07 27.70
C LYS A 51 13.73 2.55 27.54
N GLU A 52 14.77 3.36 27.64
CA GLU A 52 14.75 4.72 27.10
C GLU A 52 14.02 4.65 25.74
N VAL A 53 13.02 5.51 25.55
CA VAL A 53 12.27 5.58 24.29
C VAL A 53 13.24 6.08 23.23
N GLU A 54 13.99 5.15 22.65
CA GLU A 54 14.91 5.40 21.56
C GLU A 54 14.07 5.83 20.35
N SER A 55 14.32 7.02 19.81
CA SER A 55 13.56 7.55 18.67
C SER A 55 13.57 6.56 17.51
N ASN A 56 12.41 6.34 16.87
CA ASN A 56 12.32 5.45 15.73
C ASN A 56 13.31 5.87 14.62
N PRO A 57 14.19 4.99 14.12
CA PRO A 57 15.20 5.34 13.12
C PRO A 57 14.64 5.93 11.82
N LEU A 58 13.35 5.72 11.53
CA LEU A 58 12.72 6.35 10.37
C LEU A 58 12.63 7.87 10.49
N GLU A 59 12.55 8.42 11.71
CA GLU A 59 12.46 9.87 11.95
C GLU A 59 13.65 10.66 11.43
N SER A 60 14.83 10.04 11.40
CA SER A 60 16.06 10.70 10.94
C SER A 60 16.27 10.61 9.44
N ILE A 61 15.47 9.80 8.73
CA ILE A 61 15.68 9.51 7.30
C ILE A 61 14.48 9.93 6.44
N LEU A 62 13.26 9.82 6.94
CA LEU A 62 12.04 10.28 6.26
C LEU A 62 11.51 11.56 6.90
N THR A 63 10.81 12.36 6.10
CA THR A 63 10.20 13.60 6.57
C THR A 63 8.80 13.32 7.11
N PHE A 64 8.54 13.75 8.34
CA PHE A 64 7.26 13.54 9.01
C PHE A 64 6.68 14.87 9.52
N GLU A 65 6.27 15.74 8.59
CA GLU A 65 5.45 16.91 8.93
C GLU A 65 3.97 16.51 8.90
N LYS A 66 3.23 16.86 9.95
CA LYS A 66 1.81 16.49 10.06
C LYS A 66 1.04 17.04 8.85
N ASP A 67 0.19 16.19 8.28
CA ASP A 67 -0.61 16.40 7.08
C ASP A 67 0.22 16.63 5.80
N GLY A 68 1.54 16.43 5.89
CA GLY A 68 2.47 16.48 4.76
C GLY A 68 2.39 15.24 3.89
N THR A 69 2.39 15.45 2.56
CA THR A 69 2.44 14.38 1.56
C THR A 69 3.78 14.38 0.85
N TYR A 70 4.41 13.21 0.79
CA TYR A 70 5.74 13.02 0.25
C TYR A 70 5.74 11.93 -0.80
N LEU A 71 6.69 12.06 -1.74
CA LEU A 71 6.95 11.10 -2.80
C LEU A 71 8.45 10.78 -2.79
N VAL A 72 8.79 9.50 -2.69
CA VAL A 72 10.18 9.03 -2.70
C VAL A 72 10.32 7.87 -3.68
N ASP A 73 11.55 7.62 -4.15
CA ASP A 73 11.82 6.46 -5.01
C ASP A 73 11.57 5.15 -4.26
N PHE A 74 10.99 4.18 -4.95
CA PHE A 74 10.76 2.83 -4.44
C PHE A 74 11.58 1.84 -5.24
N THR A 75 12.27 0.93 -4.56
CA THR A 75 12.94 -0.21 -5.21
C THR A 75 12.77 -1.48 -4.40
N LEU A 76 12.48 -2.59 -5.09
CA LEU A 76 12.51 -3.93 -4.50
C LEU A 76 13.89 -4.52 -4.74
N LEU A 77 14.68 -4.75 -3.69
CA LEU A 77 16.12 -4.98 -3.83
C LEU A 77 16.49 -6.45 -4.08
N ASN A 78 15.83 -7.37 -3.37
CA ASN A 78 16.23 -8.78 -3.32
C ASN A 78 15.12 -9.75 -3.77
N ARG A 79 14.15 -9.22 -4.51
CA ARG A 79 13.01 -9.93 -5.10
C ARG A 79 12.67 -9.33 -6.47
N ASP A 80 12.04 -10.12 -7.32
CA ASP A 80 11.59 -9.65 -8.63
C ASP A 80 10.29 -8.83 -8.49
N ILE A 81 10.22 -7.72 -9.23
CA ILE A 81 8.96 -7.00 -9.42
C ILE A 81 8.03 -7.79 -10.36
N PRO A 82 6.71 -7.60 -10.28
CA PRO A 82 5.77 -8.20 -11.22
C PRO A 82 6.12 -7.81 -12.67
N LYS A 83 6.08 -8.76 -13.61
CA LYS A 83 6.46 -8.53 -15.02
C LYS A 83 5.79 -7.32 -15.69
N ARG A 84 4.57 -6.98 -15.29
CA ARG A 84 3.82 -5.82 -15.84
C ARG A 84 4.36 -4.46 -15.35
N TRP A 85 5.23 -4.48 -14.35
CA TRP A 85 5.85 -3.32 -13.74
C TRP A 85 7.25 -3.07 -14.33
N GLU A 86 7.80 -4.02 -15.09
CA GLU A 86 9.11 -3.89 -15.74
C GLU A 86 9.18 -2.66 -16.65
N GLY A 87 10.27 -1.89 -16.50
CA GLY A 87 10.53 -0.69 -17.28
C GLY A 87 9.72 0.55 -16.87
N LYS A 88 9.04 0.51 -15.72
CA LYS A 88 8.37 1.67 -15.12
C LYS A 88 9.16 2.14 -13.91
N ASP A 89 9.21 3.46 -13.71
CA ASP A 89 9.68 4.00 -12.45
C ASP A 89 8.61 3.74 -11.38
N ILE A 90 9.05 3.45 -10.15
CA ILE A 90 8.15 3.14 -9.04
C ILE A 90 8.46 4.14 -7.92
N PHE A 91 7.41 4.81 -7.48
CA PHE A 91 7.47 5.79 -6.41
C PHE A 91 6.57 5.37 -5.25
N PHE A 92 7.03 5.68 -4.05
CA PHE A 92 6.29 5.52 -2.81
C PHE A 92 5.76 6.87 -2.35
N LYS A 93 4.43 7.02 -2.34
CA LYS A 93 3.70 8.18 -1.84
C LYS A 93 3.17 7.90 -0.44
N TYR A 94 3.45 8.77 0.53
CA TYR A 94 2.83 8.70 1.85
C TYR A 94 2.35 10.07 2.34
N THR A 95 1.28 10.07 3.13
CA THR A 95 0.76 11.24 3.83
C THR A 95 0.88 10.96 5.32
N TYR A 96 1.67 11.76 6.03
CA TYR A 96 1.86 11.59 7.46
C TYR A 96 0.74 12.29 8.25
N LEU A 97 0.00 11.54 9.05
CA LEU A 97 -1.16 12.04 9.80
C LEU A 97 -0.81 12.53 11.22
N GLY A 98 0.45 12.38 11.64
CA GLY A 98 0.89 12.66 13.01
C GLY A 98 0.82 11.44 13.94
N GLY A 99 0.86 11.72 15.24
CA GLY A 99 0.61 10.72 16.27
C GLY A 99 -0.85 10.26 16.28
N TYR A 100 -1.10 9.02 16.72
CA TYR A 100 -2.44 8.43 16.76
C TYR A 100 -3.42 9.25 17.62
N THR A 101 -4.59 9.55 17.05
CA THR A 101 -5.71 10.27 17.67
C THR A 101 -7.02 9.50 17.50
N ASP A 102 -8.05 9.87 18.24
CA ASP A 102 -9.36 9.19 18.18
C ASP A 102 -10.05 9.32 16.82
N ASP A 103 -9.79 10.41 16.08
CA ASP A 103 -10.32 10.70 14.74
C ASP A 103 -9.44 10.15 13.59
N MET A 104 -8.32 9.49 13.91
CA MET A 104 -7.35 8.98 12.93
C MET A 104 -7.98 8.01 11.94
N VAL A 105 -8.90 7.16 12.41
CA VAL A 105 -9.55 6.14 11.59
C VAL A 105 -10.39 6.76 10.48
N ASP A 106 -11.18 7.79 10.79
CA ASP A 106 -12.03 8.46 9.81
C ASP A 106 -11.19 9.20 8.76
N THR A 107 -10.12 9.87 9.19
CA THR A 107 -9.18 10.56 8.30
C THR A 107 -8.49 9.57 7.34
N LEU A 108 -7.99 8.46 7.89
CA LEU A 108 -7.35 7.41 7.12
C LEU A 108 -8.32 6.81 6.09
N ASN A 109 -9.57 6.55 6.48
CA ASN A 109 -10.59 6.02 5.59
C ASN A 109 -10.90 6.97 4.44
N GLY A 110 -11.01 8.28 4.73
CA GLY A 110 -11.19 9.31 3.72
C GLY A 110 -10.07 9.32 2.68
N LEU A 111 -8.81 9.29 3.14
CA LEU A 111 -7.63 9.29 2.25
C LEU A 111 -7.54 8.02 1.41
N LEU A 112 -7.88 6.86 1.98
CA LEU A 112 -7.96 5.60 1.25
C LEU A 112 -9.03 5.67 0.15
N LEU A 113 -10.18 6.29 0.39
CA LEU A 113 -11.28 6.35 -0.58
C LEU A 113 -11.06 7.37 -1.72
N ASP A 114 -10.21 8.37 -1.51
CA ASP A 114 -9.95 9.42 -2.51
C ASP A 114 -8.50 9.43 -3.03
N GLU A 115 -7.55 9.92 -2.24
CA GLU A 115 -6.17 10.14 -2.69
C GLU A 115 -5.42 8.85 -3.02
N TYR A 116 -5.59 7.83 -2.19
CA TYR A 116 -4.93 6.53 -2.33
C TYR A 116 -5.80 5.51 -3.06
N LYS A 117 -6.89 5.97 -3.69
CA LYS A 117 -7.77 5.14 -4.47
C LYS A 117 -6.99 4.39 -5.56
N TRP A 118 -7.28 3.11 -5.73
CA TRP A 118 -6.51 2.22 -6.60
C TRP A 118 -6.49 2.63 -8.09
N GLN A 119 -7.49 3.41 -8.53
CA GLN A 119 -7.54 3.96 -9.88
C GLN A 119 -6.48 5.06 -10.12
N ARG A 120 -5.85 5.61 -9.07
CA ARG A 120 -4.88 6.72 -9.15
C ARG A 120 -3.41 6.30 -8.99
N GLN A 121 -3.11 5.02 -9.21
CA GLN A 121 -1.77 4.46 -8.94
C GLN A 121 -0.81 4.53 -10.13
N LEU A 122 -1.21 5.25 -11.18
CA LEU A 122 -0.34 5.62 -12.30
C LEU A 122 -0.32 7.14 -12.39
N ASP A 123 0.86 7.71 -12.55
CA ASP A 123 1.01 9.14 -12.78
C ASP A 123 0.76 9.50 -14.27
N ALA A 124 1.02 10.76 -14.62
CA ALA A 124 0.86 11.24 -16.00
C ALA A 124 1.78 10.53 -17.01
N ASN A 125 2.94 10.05 -16.58
CA ASN A 125 3.93 9.32 -17.39
C ASN A 125 3.68 7.81 -17.43
N ARG A 126 2.69 7.33 -16.66
CA ARG A 126 2.38 5.90 -16.41
C ARG A 126 3.41 5.21 -15.54
N ASP A 127 4.15 5.96 -14.76
CA ASP A 127 4.97 5.43 -13.68
C ASP A 127 4.07 5.01 -12.51
N ILE A 128 4.57 4.08 -11.71
CA ILE A 128 3.79 3.49 -10.62
C ILE A 128 3.92 4.38 -9.40
N VAL A 129 2.79 4.84 -8.87
CA VAL A 129 2.74 5.56 -7.61
C VAL A 129 1.94 4.72 -6.64
N LEU A 130 2.63 4.08 -5.69
CA LEU A 130 2.04 3.23 -4.66
C LEU A 130 2.25 3.83 -3.27
N GLY A 131 1.45 3.43 -2.29
CA GLY A 131 1.64 3.82 -0.88
C GLY A 131 0.34 4.07 -0.14
N GLY A 132 0.39 4.89 0.90
CA GLY A 132 -0.73 5.06 1.81
C GLY A 132 -0.53 6.09 2.91
N PRO A 133 -1.60 6.39 3.68
CA PRO A 133 -1.47 7.19 4.89
C PRO A 133 -0.63 6.49 5.94
N ILE A 134 0.19 7.25 6.67
CA ILE A 134 1.07 6.77 7.73
C ILE A 134 0.86 7.59 9.00
N PHE A 135 0.83 6.94 10.17
CA PHE A 135 0.75 7.60 11.47
C PHE A 135 1.69 6.94 12.47
N LEU A 136 2.00 7.65 13.56
CA LEU A 136 2.85 7.16 14.64
C LEU A 136 2.00 6.70 15.83
N ARG A 137 2.21 5.47 16.30
CA ARG A 137 1.60 4.98 17.55
C ARG A 137 2.62 4.17 18.33
N ASP A 138 2.78 4.45 19.61
CA ASP A 138 3.71 3.73 20.50
C ASP A 138 5.14 3.65 19.93
N ASN A 139 5.63 4.76 19.35
CA ASN A 139 6.93 4.89 18.69
C ASN A 139 7.11 3.97 17.44
N ILE A 140 6.02 3.47 16.87
CA ILE A 140 6.01 2.62 15.67
C ILE A 140 5.18 3.30 14.59
N TYR A 141 5.77 3.43 13.40
CA TYR A 141 5.04 3.93 12.24
C TYR A 141 4.10 2.86 11.71
N GLN A 142 2.87 3.26 11.38
CA GLN A 142 1.85 2.37 10.83
C GLN A 142 1.36 2.92 9.50
N LEU A 143 1.69 2.20 8.42
CA LEU A 143 1.28 2.51 7.05
C LEU A 143 0.10 1.64 6.66
N HIS A 144 -0.93 2.28 6.08
CA HIS A 144 -2.10 1.57 5.60
C HIS A 144 -2.24 1.74 4.09
N THR A 145 -2.32 0.63 3.37
CA THR A 145 -2.44 0.62 1.91
C THR A 145 -3.66 -0.20 1.48
N HIS A 146 -4.15 0.11 0.27
CA HIS A 146 -5.12 -0.72 -0.43
C HIS A 146 -4.50 -1.98 -1.02
N ASN A 147 -5.38 -2.97 -1.26
CA ASN A 147 -5.12 -4.16 -2.04
C ASN A 147 -6.24 -4.35 -3.07
N GLY A 148 -5.89 -4.60 -4.33
CA GLY A 148 -6.84 -4.92 -5.38
C GLY A 148 -7.19 -6.42 -5.45
N LEU A 149 -6.53 -7.24 -4.63
CA LEU A 149 -6.55 -8.72 -4.65
C LEU A 149 -6.20 -9.30 -6.02
N SER A 150 -5.47 -8.52 -6.81
CA SER A 150 -5.04 -8.91 -8.13
C SER A 150 -3.69 -9.62 -8.11
N LEU A 151 -3.05 -9.74 -6.94
CA LEU A 151 -1.70 -10.30 -6.77
C LEU A 151 -0.71 -9.60 -7.72
N ALA A 152 -0.83 -8.28 -7.77
CA ALA A 152 -0.10 -7.38 -8.65
C ALA A 152 -0.26 -7.64 -10.17
N ASN A 153 -1.25 -8.45 -10.57
CA ASN A 153 -1.53 -8.69 -11.98
C ASN A 153 -2.32 -7.55 -12.62
N LYS A 154 -3.31 -6.97 -11.92
CA LYS A 154 -4.22 -5.98 -12.51
C LYS A 154 -3.95 -4.57 -12.03
N HIS A 155 -3.51 -4.42 -10.78
CA HIS A 155 -3.30 -3.13 -10.14
C HIS A 155 -1.85 -2.98 -9.66
N TYR A 156 -1.43 -1.73 -9.53
CA TYR A 156 -0.08 -1.34 -9.14
C TYR A 156 -0.03 -0.90 -7.67
N LEU A 157 -0.75 -1.62 -6.81
CA LEU A 157 -0.88 -1.30 -5.39
C LEU A 157 0.25 -1.94 -4.59
N LEU A 158 0.71 -1.25 -3.54
CA LEU A 158 1.64 -1.82 -2.58
C LEU A 158 1.05 -3.07 -1.93
N GLY A 159 -0.22 -3.02 -1.50
CA GLY A 159 -0.89 -4.17 -0.90
C GLY A 159 -0.96 -5.40 -1.82
N ASP A 160 -1.06 -5.18 -3.13
CA ASP A 160 -1.03 -6.26 -4.13
C ASP A 160 0.36 -6.90 -4.24
N LEU A 161 1.43 -6.10 -4.21
CA LEU A 161 2.82 -6.59 -4.16
C LEU A 161 3.07 -7.39 -2.89
N LEU A 162 2.67 -6.85 -1.73
CA LEU A 162 2.82 -7.53 -0.44
C LEU A 162 2.06 -8.86 -0.41
N HIS A 163 0.84 -8.88 -0.93
CA HIS A 163 0.05 -10.09 -1.02
C HIS A 163 0.67 -11.11 -1.99
N LEU A 164 1.21 -10.66 -3.14
CA LEU A 164 1.93 -11.54 -4.05
C LEU A 164 3.12 -12.21 -3.36
N LEU A 165 3.98 -11.42 -2.69
CA LEU A 165 5.14 -11.93 -1.98
C LEU A 165 4.74 -12.88 -0.84
N TYR A 166 3.70 -12.54 -0.08
CA TYR A 166 3.15 -13.38 0.98
C TYR A 166 2.65 -14.72 0.43
N SER A 167 1.90 -14.71 -0.67
CA SER A 167 1.35 -15.92 -1.29
C SER A 167 2.42 -16.89 -1.80
N LYS A 168 3.64 -16.38 -2.05
CA LYS A 168 4.81 -17.18 -2.45
C LYS A 168 5.68 -17.62 -1.27
N GLY A 169 5.38 -17.17 -0.05
CA GLY A 169 6.24 -17.39 1.12
C GLY A 169 7.55 -16.59 1.05
N GLU A 170 7.57 -15.48 0.30
CA GLU A 170 8.77 -14.68 0.03
C GLU A 170 8.78 -13.33 0.75
N LEU A 171 7.67 -12.94 1.40
CA LEU A 171 7.51 -11.64 2.04
C LEU A 171 8.51 -11.44 3.19
N GLU A 172 8.66 -12.40 4.10
CA GLU A 172 9.69 -12.33 5.13
C GLU A 172 11.09 -12.40 4.49
N GLY A 173 11.99 -11.53 4.96
CA GLY A 173 13.30 -11.29 4.37
C GLY A 173 13.27 -10.46 3.07
N THR A 174 12.11 -10.00 2.60
CA THR A 174 12.06 -9.03 1.49
C THR A 174 12.63 -7.69 1.92
N GLN A 175 13.46 -7.11 1.05
CA GLN A 175 14.05 -5.79 1.24
C GLN A 175 13.47 -4.79 0.24
N ILE A 176 12.95 -3.68 0.75
CA ILE A 176 12.49 -2.53 -0.04
C ILE A 176 13.34 -1.31 0.30
N GLN A 177 13.64 -0.51 -0.69
CA GLN A 177 14.29 0.79 -0.54
C GLN A 177 13.26 1.89 -0.76
N LEU A 178 13.17 2.84 0.18
CA LEU A 178 12.33 4.03 0.14
C LEU A 178 13.24 5.26 0.25
N GLY A 179 13.58 5.87 -0.88
CA GLY A 179 14.64 6.89 -0.94
C GLY A 179 15.98 6.31 -0.46
N GLU A 180 16.51 6.82 0.66
CA GLU A 180 17.77 6.35 1.26
C GLU A 180 17.56 5.26 2.33
N VAL A 181 16.31 5.00 2.74
CA VAL A 181 15.99 3.98 3.73
C VAL A 181 15.94 2.62 3.05
N ILE A 182 16.60 1.62 3.64
CA ILE A 182 16.33 0.23 3.30
C ILE A 182 15.56 -0.42 4.47
N LEU A 183 14.46 -1.08 4.15
CA LEU A 183 13.59 -1.80 5.07
C LEU A 183 13.63 -3.30 4.76
N GLU A 184 13.68 -4.13 5.79
CA GLU A 184 13.54 -5.59 5.68
C GLU A 184 12.31 -6.07 6.45
N ALA A 185 11.48 -6.90 5.81
CA ALA A 185 10.34 -7.53 6.44
C ALA A 185 10.79 -8.67 7.37
N ILE A 186 10.45 -8.59 8.66
CA ILE A 186 10.91 -9.55 9.68
C ILE A 186 9.82 -10.50 10.17
N TRP A 187 8.55 -10.17 9.93
CA TRP A 187 7.42 -11.04 10.24
C TRP A 187 6.19 -10.66 9.43
N THR A 188 5.31 -11.63 9.27
CA THR A 188 3.98 -11.46 8.66
C THR A 188 2.90 -12.03 9.55
N LYS A 189 1.71 -11.44 9.48
CA LYS A 189 0.52 -11.89 10.18
C LYS A 189 -0.71 -11.72 9.31
N ASP A 190 -1.46 -12.79 9.19
CA ASP A 190 -2.83 -12.76 8.67
C ASP A 190 -3.77 -12.63 9.87
N ALA A 191 -4.48 -11.53 9.94
CA ALA A 191 -5.36 -11.22 11.05
C ALA A 191 -6.77 -10.95 10.54
N LYS A 192 -7.76 -11.45 11.27
CA LYS A 192 -9.13 -10.98 11.09
C LYS A 192 -9.29 -9.62 11.73
N VAL A 193 -9.93 -8.71 11.01
CA VAL A 193 -10.27 -7.38 11.53
C VAL A 193 -11.17 -7.54 12.75
N LEU A 194 -10.96 -6.70 13.78
CA LEU A 194 -11.70 -6.70 15.05
C LEU A 194 -11.49 -7.91 15.97
N GLU A 195 -10.87 -8.99 15.52
CA GLU A 195 -10.65 -10.19 16.33
C GLU A 195 -9.23 -10.23 16.94
N ASP A 196 -8.21 -9.73 16.24
CA ASP A 196 -6.82 -9.79 16.71
C ASP A 196 -5.96 -8.61 16.23
N ASN A 197 -5.82 -7.61 17.11
CA ASN A 197 -5.03 -6.40 16.85
C ASN A 197 -3.61 -6.48 17.40
N SER A 198 -3.16 -7.64 17.90
CA SER A 198 -1.81 -7.80 18.44
C SER A 198 -0.79 -7.95 17.31
N THR A 199 0.44 -7.45 17.50
CA THR A 199 1.56 -7.74 16.59
C THR A 199 2.76 -8.31 17.31
N PRO A 200 3.58 -9.11 16.59
CA PRO A 200 4.93 -9.42 17.03
C PRO A 200 5.74 -8.14 17.26
N VAL A 201 6.64 -8.20 18.23
CA VAL A 201 7.50 -7.08 18.60
C VAL A 201 8.65 -6.88 17.61
N GLY A 202 9.30 -5.72 17.66
CA GLY A 202 10.56 -5.47 16.97
C GLY A 202 10.45 -4.80 15.59
N ALA A 203 9.24 -4.49 15.14
CA ALA A 203 9.05 -3.68 13.93
C ALA A 203 9.17 -2.17 14.22
N GLN A 204 9.75 -1.43 13.28
CA GLN A 204 9.82 0.04 13.28
C GLN A 204 8.77 0.64 12.34
N LEU A 205 8.40 -0.10 11.30
CA LEU A 205 7.26 0.17 10.43
C LEU A 205 6.35 -1.07 10.39
N ILE A 206 5.06 -0.86 10.58
CA ILE A 206 4.02 -1.85 10.33
C ILE A 206 3.28 -1.44 9.07
N ILE A 207 3.20 -2.34 8.09
CA ILE A 207 2.38 -2.14 6.89
C ILE A 207 1.17 -3.05 6.96
N SER A 208 -0.02 -2.46 6.86
CA SER A 208 -1.30 -3.16 6.90
C SER A 208 -2.08 -2.99 5.61
N THR A 209 -2.53 -4.10 5.04
CA THR A 209 -3.29 -4.15 3.80
C THR A 209 -4.44 -5.15 3.88
N CYS A 210 -5.56 -4.86 3.22
CA CYS A 210 -6.69 -5.81 3.16
C CYS A 210 -6.31 -7.07 2.35
N LEU A 211 -6.81 -8.24 2.76
CA LEU A 211 -6.68 -9.50 2.03
C LEU A 211 -7.98 -9.96 1.37
N GLU A 212 -9.11 -9.35 1.74
CA GLU A 212 -10.43 -9.69 1.21
C GLU A 212 -11.22 -8.42 0.90
N ARG A 213 -12.11 -8.48 -0.10
CA ARG A 213 -12.91 -7.33 -0.57
C ARG A 213 -13.85 -6.80 0.50
N ASN A 214 -14.36 -7.70 1.36
CA ASN A 214 -15.25 -7.37 2.46
C ASN A 214 -14.48 -6.90 3.72
N GLY A 215 -13.14 -6.90 3.67
CA GLY A 215 -12.23 -6.39 4.69
C GLY A 215 -12.21 -7.14 6.01
N ASP A 216 -12.71 -8.38 6.06
CA ASP A 216 -12.67 -9.17 7.30
C ASP A 216 -11.27 -9.69 7.63
N ARG A 217 -10.32 -9.64 6.68
CA ARG A 217 -8.93 -10.07 6.86
C ARG A 217 -7.92 -9.06 6.35
N ARG A 218 -6.81 -8.93 7.08
CA ARG A 218 -5.68 -8.08 6.74
C ARG A 218 -4.38 -8.85 6.80
N LEU A 219 -3.51 -8.55 5.84
CA LEU A 219 -2.10 -8.88 5.90
C LEU A 219 -1.41 -7.72 6.60
N ILE A 220 -0.77 -8.06 7.71
CA ILE A 220 0.04 -7.15 8.51
C ILE A 220 1.49 -7.65 8.39
N SER A 221 2.41 -6.75 8.11
CA SER A 221 3.83 -7.06 8.00
C SER A 221 4.64 -6.08 8.81
N GLY A 222 5.64 -6.58 9.52
CA GLY A 222 6.57 -5.78 10.30
C GLY A 222 7.90 -5.62 9.59
N TRP A 223 8.42 -4.41 9.62
CA TRP A 223 9.62 -4.01 8.90
C TRP A 223 10.60 -3.33 9.85
N ILE A 224 11.89 -3.60 9.65
CA ILE A 224 13.00 -2.92 10.31
C ILE A 224 13.83 -2.16 9.29
N VAL A 225 14.39 -1.04 9.71
CA VAL A 225 15.42 -0.31 8.99
C VAL A 225 16.71 -1.13 9.07
N ILE A 226 17.23 -1.49 7.90
CA ILE A 226 18.57 -2.02 7.75
C ILE A 226 19.43 -0.87 7.22
N LEU A 227 20.27 -0.31 8.10
CA LEU A 227 21.20 0.74 7.69
C LEU A 227 22.15 0.15 6.62
N PRO A 228 22.47 0.89 5.55
CA PRO A 228 23.53 0.48 4.65
C PRO A 228 24.79 0.28 5.49
N GLN A 229 25.35 -0.93 5.51
CA GLN A 229 26.66 -1.14 6.08
C GLN A 229 27.61 -0.21 5.33
N ASN A 230 28.16 0.78 6.04
CA ASN A 230 29.17 1.70 5.51
C ASN A 230 30.17 0.90 4.65
N GLN A 231 30.20 1.19 3.35
CA GLN A 231 31.30 0.81 2.47
C GLN A 231 32.48 1.74 2.72
#